data_AF-A0A7W1SY44-F1
#
_entry.id   AF-A0A7W1SY44-F1
#
_cell.length_a   1.000
_cell.length_b   1.000
_cell.length_c   1.000
_cell.angle_alpha   90.00
_cell.angle_beta   90.00
_cell.angle_gamma   90.00
#
_symmetry.space_group_name_H-M   'P 1'
#
loop_
_entity.id
_entity.type
_entity.pdbx_description
1 polymer ?
#
loop_
_entity_poly.entity_id
_entity_poly.type
_entity_poly.pdbx_seq_one_letter_code
_entity_poly.pdbx_strand_id
1 'polypeptide(L)'
;MTRNYNYTLSLLIGLGGGKFAEPVYLTLPGVLFADGITVADFNLDGKADLAVSVGADFTQQALILLGHGDGTFSTPVGYDVYPRGSGGVIASADFNHDGLPDLATGNLSVLLGNGDGTFRDLKYYDAFVAGVGLKFADLDGDGNLDAIQAGTYLGPNAVAVLRGNADGSFQPAVLFGSSTFCPYALAVADFNRDGHLDVVVPDSDESRLTLFLGDANGTFPARRDYNLRQPAVGNEPETFEPAVGDLNSDGNPDVALADYLGNQVILVLGRSNGTFGVPEYVPTASYPFSAAVGDLNGDGNADIVTSNSGVISVLLGEGNNKFQEHVDYPTLNSAGFLVLGDVNGDGKLDVIATETSREAVSVFLNDGSGHFSRRIDTFVKVEPYGLAVGDFNHDGKLDAATANRDVKHPIVVLLGNGDGTFTLQETQHMALVPVKLPWAISTPMAISIY
;
A
#
# COMPACT_ATOMS: atom_id res chain seq x y z
N MET A 1 35.33 -3.10 -1.68
CA MET A 1 34.65 -4.40 -1.64
C MET A 1 33.18 -4.13 -1.44
N THR A 2 32.44 -3.97 -2.54
CA THR A 2 30.97 -3.95 -2.51
C THR A 2 30.51 -5.35 -2.10
N ARG A 3 29.72 -5.45 -1.02
CA ARG A 3 29.04 -6.69 -0.69
C ARG A 3 27.93 -6.85 -1.72
N ASN A 4 28.07 -7.81 -2.62
CA ASN A 4 26.96 -8.23 -3.48
C ASN A 4 25.93 -8.95 -2.59
N TYR A 5 24.87 -8.24 -2.22
CA TYR A 5 23.66 -8.88 -1.73
C TYR A 5 22.89 -9.37 -2.95
N ASN A 6 22.51 -10.65 -2.98
CA ASN A 6 21.60 -11.17 -4.00
C ASN A 6 20.22 -11.24 -3.34
N TYR A 7 19.25 -10.57 -3.93
CA TYR A 7 17.86 -10.63 -3.51
C TYR A 7 17.15 -11.74 -4.29
N THR A 8 16.17 -12.35 -3.63
CA THR A 8 15.38 -13.43 -4.20
C THR A 8 13.93 -12.98 -4.21
N LEU A 9 13.35 -12.86 -5.40
CA LEU A 9 11.91 -12.78 -5.55
C LEU A 9 11.37 -14.21 -5.47
N SER A 10 10.48 -14.47 -4.54
CA SER A 10 9.84 -15.77 -4.38
C SER A 10 8.45 -15.69 -5.00
N LEU A 11 8.23 -16.37 -6.13
CA LEU A 11 6.88 -16.50 -6.68
C LEU A 11 6.23 -17.78 -6.17
N LEU A 12 5.00 -17.66 -5.70
CA LEU A 12 4.13 -18.80 -5.46
C LEU A 12 3.04 -18.85 -6.54
N ILE A 13 2.96 -20.00 -7.21
CA ILE A 13 2.16 -20.19 -8.44
C ILE A 13 0.79 -20.74 -8.09
N GLY A 14 -0.29 -20.03 -8.38
CA GLY A 14 -1.66 -20.56 -8.28
C GLY A 14 -1.84 -21.85 -9.09
N LEU A 15 -2.01 -23.00 -8.43
CA LEU A 15 -2.47 -24.24 -9.07
C LEU A 15 -4.01 -24.34 -9.13
N GLY A 16 -4.69 -23.31 -8.63
CA GLY A 16 -6.14 -23.31 -8.39
C GLY A 16 -6.54 -24.10 -7.14
N GLY A 17 -7.72 -23.79 -6.60
CA GLY A 17 -8.28 -24.47 -5.43
C GLY A 17 -7.45 -24.26 -4.15
N GLY A 18 -6.88 -23.07 -3.98
CA GLY A 18 -6.18 -22.74 -2.76
C GLY A 18 -4.85 -23.47 -2.61
N LYS A 19 -4.10 -23.77 -3.69
CA LYS A 19 -2.76 -24.38 -3.62
C LYS A 19 -1.76 -23.61 -4.47
N PHE A 20 -0.53 -23.49 -3.98
CA PHE A 20 0.60 -23.05 -4.78
C PHE A 20 1.52 -24.23 -5.14
N ALA A 21 2.13 -24.14 -6.32
CA ALA A 21 3.28 -24.99 -6.63
C ALA A 21 4.46 -24.62 -5.73
N GLU A 22 5.51 -25.42 -5.77
CA GLU A 22 6.78 -25.07 -5.15
C GLU A 22 7.21 -23.65 -5.54
N PRO A 23 7.59 -22.81 -4.57
CA PRO A 23 8.01 -21.45 -4.87
C PRO A 23 9.17 -21.42 -5.84
N VAL A 24 8.95 -20.64 -6.90
CA VAL A 24 9.95 -20.36 -7.90
C VAL A 24 10.77 -19.19 -7.38
N TYR A 25 11.97 -19.51 -6.91
CA TYR A 25 12.94 -18.50 -6.48
C TYR A 25 13.62 -17.89 -7.71
N LEU A 26 13.33 -16.63 -7.95
CA LEU A 26 13.98 -15.82 -8.95
C LEU A 26 15.09 -15.03 -8.27
N THR A 27 16.33 -15.47 -8.47
CA THR A 27 17.49 -14.69 -8.05
C THR A 27 17.63 -13.51 -8.99
N LEU A 28 17.61 -12.29 -8.43
CA LEU A 28 17.78 -11.06 -9.20
C LEU A 28 19.25 -10.61 -9.09
N PRO A 29 20.10 -10.87 -10.10
CA PRO A 29 21.53 -10.60 -10.00
C PRO A 29 21.82 -9.09 -9.99
N GLY A 30 22.57 -8.62 -8.99
CA GLY A 30 23.04 -7.23 -8.93
C GLY A 30 22.06 -6.21 -8.31
N VAL A 31 20.90 -6.66 -7.83
CA VAL A 31 19.91 -5.84 -7.12
C VAL A 31 20.30 -5.71 -5.64
N LEU A 32 20.12 -4.53 -5.03
CA LEU A 32 20.37 -4.30 -3.60
C LEU A 32 19.12 -4.14 -2.74
N PHE A 33 17.92 -4.04 -3.32
CA PHE A 33 16.62 -4.18 -2.65
C PHE A 33 15.49 -4.22 -3.69
N ALA A 34 14.36 -4.85 -3.35
CA ALA A 34 13.11 -4.80 -4.11
C ALA A 34 12.07 -4.08 -3.26
N ASP A 35 11.32 -3.20 -3.89
CA ASP A 35 10.67 -2.07 -3.21
C ASP A 35 9.13 -2.08 -3.39
N GLY A 36 8.66 -2.62 -4.52
CA GLY A 36 7.25 -2.68 -4.92
C GLY A 36 7.01 -3.73 -5.99
N ILE A 37 5.77 -4.22 -6.07
CA ILE A 37 5.33 -5.21 -7.06
C ILE A 37 3.94 -4.86 -7.59
N THR A 38 3.71 -5.12 -8.88
CA THR A 38 2.39 -5.08 -9.49
C THR A 38 2.23 -6.25 -10.47
N VAL A 39 0.99 -6.61 -10.77
CA VAL A 39 0.60 -7.76 -11.57
C VAL A 39 -0.32 -7.29 -12.69
N ALA A 40 -0.03 -7.70 -13.92
CA ALA A 40 -0.89 -7.51 -15.08
C ALA A 40 -0.55 -8.57 -16.15
N ASP A 41 -1.33 -8.65 -17.22
CA ASP A 41 -1.02 -9.47 -18.40
C ASP A 41 -0.32 -8.58 -19.45
N PHE A 42 0.99 -8.35 -19.31
CA PHE A 42 1.74 -7.38 -20.12
C PHE A 42 1.93 -7.84 -21.57
N ASN A 43 1.77 -9.13 -21.84
CA ASN A 43 1.86 -9.71 -23.18
C ASN A 43 0.52 -10.20 -23.76
N LEU A 44 -0.59 -9.94 -23.06
CA LEU A 44 -1.95 -10.31 -23.45
C LEU A 44 -2.14 -11.79 -23.78
N ASP A 45 -1.41 -12.68 -23.11
CA ASP A 45 -1.49 -14.13 -23.33
C ASP A 45 -2.48 -14.83 -22.39
N GLY A 46 -3.19 -14.04 -21.56
CA GLY A 46 -4.18 -14.48 -20.59
C GLY A 46 -3.56 -14.98 -19.28
N LYS A 47 -2.28 -14.73 -19.04
CA LYS A 47 -1.57 -15.17 -17.84
C LYS A 47 -1.03 -13.97 -17.08
N ALA A 48 -0.92 -14.12 -15.77
CA ALA A 48 -0.37 -13.09 -14.92
C ALA A 48 1.14 -12.98 -15.11
N ASP A 49 1.60 -11.77 -15.42
CA ASP A 49 2.99 -11.34 -15.42
C ASP A 49 3.28 -10.49 -14.18
N LEU A 50 4.57 -10.28 -13.88
CA LEU A 50 4.99 -9.41 -12.78
C LEU A 50 5.83 -8.24 -13.27
N ALA A 51 5.61 -7.10 -12.62
CA ALA A 51 6.54 -6.00 -12.64
C ALA A 51 7.00 -5.68 -11.22
N VAL A 52 8.31 -5.60 -11.03
CA VAL A 52 8.94 -5.36 -9.72
C VAL A 52 9.84 -4.15 -9.80
N SER A 53 9.63 -3.17 -8.93
CA SER A 53 10.59 -2.07 -8.78
C SER A 53 11.75 -2.54 -7.91
N VAL A 54 12.96 -2.46 -8.45
CA VAL A 54 14.19 -2.86 -7.78
C VAL A 54 15.20 -1.71 -7.78
N GLY A 55 16.05 -1.67 -6.76
CA GLY A 55 17.10 -0.66 -6.63
C GLY A 55 18.47 -1.27 -6.33
N ALA A 56 19.53 -0.63 -6.84
CA ALA A 56 20.92 -0.89 -6.49
C ALA A 56 21.73 0.41 -6.54
N ASP A 57 22.32 0.86 -5.42
CA ASP A 57 23.29 1.97 -5.31
C ASP A 57 23.12 3.05 -6.41
N PHE A 58 22.13 3.93 -6.23
CA PHE A 58 21.78 5.03 -7.15
C PHE A 58 21.19 4.64 -8.52
N THR A 59 20.82 3.38 -8.74
CA THR A 59 20.08 2.92 -9.93
C THR A 59 18.77 2.25 -9.50
N GLN A 60 17.70 2.47 -10.27
CA GLN A 60 16.40 1.84 -10.04
C GLN A 60 15.92 1.26 -11.39
N GLN A 61 15.34 0.07 -11.35
CA GLN A 61 14.82 -0.63 -12.53
C GLN A 61 13.41 -1.14 -12.26
N ALA A 62 12.60 -1.19 -13.31
CA ALA A 62 11.42 -2.05 -13.34
C ALA A 62 11.83 -3.38 -13.98
N LEU A 63 11.77 -4.47 -13.23
CA LEU A 63 11.98 -5.81 -13.76
C LEU A 63 10.66 -6.40 -14.19
N ILE A 64 10.60 -6.88 -15.43
CA ILE A 64 9.43 -7.54 -16.01
C ILE A 64 9.70 -9.02 -16.12
N LEU A 65 8.75 -9.80 -15.63
CA LEU A 65 8.80 -11.24 -15.60
C LEU A 65 7.54 -11.77 -16.27
N LEU A 66 7.68 -12.26 -17.51
CA LEU A 66 6.56 -12.82 -18.28
C LEU A 66 6.22 -14.22 -17.81
N GLY A 67 4.98 -14.39 -17.37
CA GLY A 67 4.44 -15.58 -16.76
C GLY A 67 4.18 -16.65 -17.79
N HIS A 68 4.62 -17.86 -17.49
CA HIS A 68 4.27 -19.03 -18.30
C HIS A 68 2.90 -19.60 -17.93
N GLY A 69 2.26 -19.08 -16.88
CA GLY A 69 0.94 -19.49 -16.39
C GLY A 69 0.97 -20.77 -15.56
N ASP A 70 2.13 -21.43 -15.53
CA ASP A 70 2.51 -22.44 -14.55
C ASP A 70 3.41 -21.82 -13.47
N GLY A 71 3.39 -20.49 -13.37
CA GLY A 71 4.15 -19.60 -12.49
C GLY A 71 5.66 -19.80 -12.47
N THR A 72 6.19 -20.42 -13.52
CA THR A 72 7.54 -20.08 -13.93
C THR A 72 7.50 -18.79 -14.74
N PHE A 73 8.62 -18.08 -14.77
CA PHE A 73 8.76 -16.85 -15.54
C PHE A 73 9.91 -16.96 -16.53
N SER A 74 9.77 -16.20 -17.61
CA SER A 74 10.88 -15.90 -18.50
C SER A 74 12.02 -15.23 -17.73
N THR A 75 13.21 -15.22 -18.33
CA THR A 75 14.32 -14.45 -17.77
C THR A 75 13.89 -13.00 -17.58
N PRO A 76 14.06 -12.41 -16.37
CA PRO A 76 13.62 -11.05 -16.12
C PRO A 76 14.28 -10.08 -17.10
N VAL A 77 13.47 -9.20 -17.68
CA VAL A 77 13.95 -8.09 -18.51
C VAL A 77 13.87 -6.82 -17.68
N GLY A 78 15.02 -6.18 -17.44
CA GLY A 78 15.09 -4.94 -16.71
C GLY A 78 14.95 -3.73 -17.63
N TYR A 79 14.10 -2.79 -17.22
CA TYR A 79 13.98 -1.47 -17.81
C TYR A 79 14.55 -0.47 -16.81
N ASP A 80 15.58 0.26 -17.23
CA ASP A 80 16.15 1.33 -16.42
C ASP A 80 15.09 2.42 -16.21
N VAL A 81 14.85 2.79 -14.95
CA VAL A 81 14.04 3.96 -14.59
C VAL A 81 14.93 5.01 -13.95
N TYR A 82 14.57 6.29 -14.09
CA TYR A 82 15.51 7.38 -13.83
C TYR A 82 15.82 7.55 -12.32
N PRO A 83 17.07 7.73 -11.89
CA PRO A 83 17.41 7.61 -10.48
C PRO A 83 17.18 8.90 -9.67
N ARG A 84 16.27 8.81 -8.68
CA ARG A 84 16.34 9.39 -7.33
C ARG A 84 15.00 9.19 -6.61
N GLY A 85 15.01 8.45 -5.50
CA GLY A 85 13.95 8.51 -4.50
C GLY A 85 13.55 7.17 -3.89
N SER A 86 13.55 7.14 -2.56
CA SER A 86 12.92 6.10 -1.75
C SER A 86 11.41 6.23 -1.92
N GLY A 87 10.85 5.40 -2.78
CA GLY A 87 9.41 5.34 -3.02
C GLY A 87 9.15 4.05 -3.76
N GLY A 88 9.01 2.96 -3.01
CA GLY A 88 8.88 1.61 -3.56
C GLY A 88 7.52 1.32 -4.18
N VAL A 89 6.94 2.27 -4.89
CA VAL A 89 5.66 2.10 -5.55
C VAL A 89 5.90 1.66 -6.98
N ILE A 90 5.15 0.67 -7.44
CA ILE A 90 4.97 0.37 -8.85
C ILE A 90 3.48 0.07 -9.08
N ALA A 91 2.94 0.61 -10.16
CA ALA A 91 1.54 0.46 -10.54
C ALA A 91 1.44 0.11 -12.02
N SER A 92 0.38 -0.63 -12.38
CA SER A 92 0.02 -0.87 -13.77
C SER A 92 -1.38 -0.31 -14.04
N ALA A 93 -1.52 0.33 -15.20
CA ALA A 93 -2.77 0.84 -15.74
C ALA A 93 -2.59 1.05 -17.25
N ASP A 94 -3.67 1.29 -17.98
CA ASP A 94 -3.61 1.75 -19.38
C ASP A 94 -3.55 3.29 -19.37
N PHE A 95 -2.34 3.86 -19.39
CA PHE A 95 -2.14 5.32 -19.27
C PHE A 95 -2.34 6.06 -20.60
N ASN A 96 -2.41 5.33 -21.71
CA ASN A 96 -2.49 5.89 -23.06
C ASN A 96 -3.77 5.45 -23.84
N HIS A 97 -4.65 4.71 -23.19
CA HIS A 97 -5.90 4.18 -23.73
C HIS A 97 -5.73 3.28 -24.97
N ASP A 98 -4.60 2.59 -25.12
CA ASP A 98 -4.36 1.65 -26.22
C ASP A 98 -4.82 0.22 -25.89
N GLY A 99 -5.33 0.00 -24.68
CA GLY A 99 -5.80 -1.29 -24.18
C GLY A 99 -4.68 -2.23 -23.73
N LEU A 100 -3.44 -1.74 -23.66
CA LEU A 100 -2.27 -2.48 -23.20
C LEU A 100 -1.90 -2.03 -21.77
N PRO A 101 -1.48 -2.95 -20.89
CA PRO A 101 -1.01 -2.54 -19.58
C PRO A 101 0.34 -1.79 -19.68
N ASP A 102 0.33 -0.55 -19.20
CA ASP A 102 1.51 0.28 -18.99
C ASP A 102 1.99 0.15 -17.52
N LEU A 103 3.13 0.77 -17.22
CA LEU A 103 3.71 0.78 -15.88
C LEU A 103 4.11 2.18 -15.42
N ALA A 104 3.92 2.45 -14.14
CA ALA A 104 4.43 3.64 -13.47
C ALA A 104 5.17 3.27 -12.17
N THR A 105 6.31 3.90 -11.90
CA THR A 105 7.12 3.69 -10.68
C THR A 105 7.04 4.90 -9.74
N GLY A 106 7.48 4.74 -8.48
CA GLY A 106 7.31 5.72 -7.40
C GLY A 106 8.05 7.06 -7.56
N ASN A 107 9.00 7.14 -8.48
CA ASN A 107 9.61 8.39 -8.96
C ASN A 107 8.87 8.99 -10.18
N LEU A 108 7.67 8.48 -10.47
CA LEU A 108 6.86 8.77 -11.65
C LEU A 108 7.64 8.61 -12.97
N SER A 109 8.26 7.44 -13.14
CA SER A 109 8.65 6.98 -14.48
C SER A 109 7.53 6.13 -15.06
N VAL A 110 7.10 6.45 -16.28
CA VAL A 110 6.09 5.71 -17.05
C VAL A 110 6.77 4.95 -18.17
N LEU A 111 6.43 3.68 -18.30
CA LEU A 111 6.86 2.77 -19.36
C LEU A 111 5.61 2.30 -20.11
N LEU A 112 5.53 2.56 -21.42
CA LEU A 112 4.38 2.15 -22.22
C LEU A 112 4.52 0.70 -22.69
N GLY A 113 3.46 -0.08 -22.52
CA GLY A 113 3.38 -1.46 -22.96
C GLY A 113 3.37 -1.57 -24.48
N ASN A 114 4.05 -2.58 -25.01
CA ASN A 114 3.92 -2.99 -26.42
C ASN A 114 2.90 -4.12 -26.60
N GLY A 115 2.34 -4.64 -25.51
CA GLY A 115 1.39 -5.77 -25.53
C GLY A 115 2.05 -7.12 -25.86
N ASP A 116 3.38 -7.17 -25.91
CA ASP A 116 4.18 -8.39 -26.08
C ASP A 116 5.08 -8.67 -24.88
N GLY A 117 4.80 -7.99 -23.75
CA GLY A 117 5.61 -8.05 -22.54
C GLY A 117 6.85 -7.17 -22.56
N THR A 118 7.07 -6.41 -23.65
CA THR A 118 8.11 -5.39 -23.71
C THR A 118 7.55 -3.99 -23.49
N PHE A 119 8.43 -3.08 -23.07
CA PHE A 119 8.10 -1.70 -22.80
C PHE A 119 8.93 -0.75 -23.65
N ARG A 120 8.35 0.39 -23.98
CA ARG A 120 8.99 1.47 -24.73
C ARG A 120 8.73 2.81 -24.06
N ASP A 121 9.29 3.85 -24.67
CA ASP A 121 8.95 5.25 -24.40
C ASP A 121 8.96 5.59 -22.91
N LEU A 122 10.08 5.32 -22.23
CA LEU A 122 10.30 5.76 -20.86
C LEU A 122 10.10 7.28 -20.77
N LYS A 123 9.07 7.70 -20.06
CA LYS A 123 8.80 9.10 -19.72
C LYS A 123 9.04 9.28 -18.23
N TYR A 124 9.85 10.26 -17.84
CA TYR A 124 10.18 10.54 -16.44
C TYR A 124 9.75 11.95 -16.05
N TYR A 125 9.16 12.07 -14.87
CA TYR A 125 8.67 13.33 -14.33
C TYR A 125 9.28 13.59 -12.95
N ASP A 126 10.21 14.55 -12.90
CA ASP A 126 10.87 14.97 -11.66
C ASP A 126 9.94 15.91 -10.86
N ALA A 127 8.99 15.31 -10.14
CA ALA A 127 8.11 16.05 -9.24
C ALA A 127 8.68 16.13 -7.81
N PHE A 128 9.23 15.02 -7.29
CA PHE A 128 9.93 14.96 -6.01
C PHE A 128 11.11 13.99 -6.03
N VAL A 129 12.10 14.26 -5.18
CA VAL A 129 13.31 13.42 -5.01
C VAL A 129 13.06 12.22 -4.08
N ALA A 130 11.94 12.20 -3.34
CA ALA A 130 11.46 11.07 -2.53
C ALA A 130 9.93 11.18 -2.35
N GLY A 131 9.19 10.62 -3.29
CA GLY A 131 7.73 10.55 -3.22
C GLY A 131 7.26 9.45 -2.26
N VAL A 132 6.32 9.80 -1.40
CA VAL A 132 5.67 8.95 -0.41
C VAL A 132 4.16 9.10 -0.63
N GLY A 133 3.48 8.03 -1.04
CA GLY A 133 2.06 8.07 -1.41
C GLY A 133 1.81 8.56 -2.84
N LEU A 134 2.06 7.68 -3.83
CA LEU A 134 1.66 7.86 -5.23
C LEU A 134 0.28 7.23 -5.45
N LYS A 135 -0.65 7.99 -6.03
CA LYS A 135 -1.98 7.54 -6.46
C LYS A 135 -2.23 7.97 -7.91
N PHE A 136 -3.08 7.20 -8.60
CA PHE A 136 -3.56 7.54 -9.94
C PHE A 136 -5.09 7.66 -9.91
N ALA A 137 -5.61 8.76 -10.45
CA ALA A 137 -7.04 9.02 -10.55
C ALA A 137 -7.30 10.08 -11.63
N ASP A 138 -8.48 10.06 -12.25
CA ASP A 138 -8.94 11.12 -13.16
C ASP A 138 -9.45 12.32 -12.33
N LEU A 139 -8.62 13.36 -12.18
CA LEU A 139 -8.93 14.51 -11.32
C LEU A 139 -9.77 15.56 -12.05
N ASP A 140 -9.63 15.68 -13.36
CA ASP A 140 -10.33 16.67 -14.18
C ASP A 140 -11.52 16.11 -14.97
N GLY A 141 -11.77 14.81 -14.85
CA GLY A 141 -12.92 14.14 -15.45
C GLY A 141 -12.79 13.97 -16.96
N ASP A 142 -11.57 14.05 -17.50
CA ASP A 142 -11.32 13.95 -18.94
C ASP A 142 -11.17 12.50 -19.44
N GLY A 143 -11.18 11.54 -18.51
CA GLY A 143 -11.06 10.11 -18.75
C GLY A 143 -9.62 9.58 -18.68
N ASN A 144 -8.62 10.45 -18.57
CA ASN A 144 -7.22 10.08 -18.44
C ASN A 144 -6.83 9.98 -16.97
N LEU A 145 -5.94 9.05 -16.64
CA LEU A 145 -5.39 8.98 -15.28
C LEU A 145 -4.39 10.11 -15.07
N ASP A 146 -4.58 10.87 -13.99
CA ASP A 146 -3.61 11.82 -13.45
C ASP A 146 -2.80 11.18 -12.33
N ALA A 147 -1.58 11.68 -12.10
CA ALA A 147 -0.74 11.25 -11.01
C ALA A 147 -0.79 12.26 -9.85
N ILE A 148 -0.99 11.74 -8.63
CA ILE A 148 -0.95 12.52 -7.38
C ILE A 148 0.14 11.91 -6.52
N GLN A 149 1.10 12.73 -6.12
CA GLN A 149 2.23 12.30 -5.31
C GLN A 149 2.35 13.20 -4.10
N ALA A 150 2.34 12.62 -2.90
CA ALA A 150 2.89 13.30 -1.74
C ALA A 150 4.41 13.06 -1.70
N GLY A 151 5.17 14.02 -1.18
CA GLY A 151 6.62 13.90 -1.24
C GLY A 151 7.31 14.81 -0.25
N THR A 152 8.50 14.37 0.17
CA THR A 152 9.42 15.22 0.90
C THR A 152 10.43 15.79 -0.08
N TYR A 153 10.44 17.11 -0.26
CA TYR A 153 11.64 17.77 -0.72
C TYR A 153 11.94 18.99 0.14
N LEU A 154 13.20 19.42 0.07
CA LEU A 154 13.87 20.52 0.76
C LEU A 154 13.25 21.91 0.47
N GLY A 155 11.93 22.00 0.37
CA GLY A 155 11.13 23.16 0.00
C GLY A 155 9.68 23.05 0.50
N PRO A 156 8.85 24.07 0.26
CA PRO A 156 7.56 24.22 0.94
C PRO A 156 6.42 23.34 0.41
N ASN A 157 6.65 22.48 -0.59
CA ASN A 157 5.59 21.79 -1.33
C ASN A 157 5.41 20.36 -0.85
N ALA A 158 4.16 19.96 -0.63
CA ALA A 158 3.76 18.67 -0.04
C ALA A 158 3.19 17.70 -1.08
N VAL A 159 2.53 18.22 -2.11
CA VAL A 159 1.81 17.45 -3.14
C VAL A 159 2.22 17.93 -4.53
N ALA A 160 2.40 16.99 -5.44
CA ALA A 160 2.53 17.23 -6.86
C ALA A 160 1.39 16.54 -7.58
N VAL A 161 0.81 17.25 -8.53
CA VAL A 161 -0.22 16.73 -9.43
C VAL A 161 0.29 16.87 -10.85
N LEU A 162 0.21 15.79 -11.60
CA LEU A 162 0.61 15.74 -13.00
C LEU A 162 -0.56 15.18 -13.81
N ARG A 163 -1.12 16.02 -14.69
CA ARG A 163 -2.29 15.64 -15.48
C ARG A 163 -1.95 14.77 -16.67
N GLY A 164 -2.73 13.73 -16.93
CA GLY A 164 -2.56 12.82 -18.05
C GLY A 164 -2.83 13.52 -19.40
N ASN A 165 -2.12 13.11 -20.45
CA ASN A 165 -2.32 13.61 -21.82
C ASN A 165 -2.95 12.56 -22.76
N ALA A 166 -3.53 11.48 -22.22
CA ALA A 166 -4.05 10.33 -22.97
C ALA A 166 -3.04 9.55 -23.83
N ASP A 167 -1.75 9.93 -23.83
CA ASP A 167 -0.68 9.25 -24.59
C ASP A 167 0.36 8.61 -23.64
N GLY A 168 -0.02 8.42 -22.38
CA GLY A 168 0.85 8.00 -21.29
C GLY A 168 1.93 9.02 -20.92
N SER A 169 1.88 10.25 -21.44
CA SER A 169 2.61 11.37 -20.85
C SER A 169 1.78 12.14 -19.84
N PHE A 170 2.49 12.85 -18.97
CA PHE A 170 1.90 13.80 -18.05
C PHE A 170 2.33 15.23 -18.39
N GLN A 171 1.48 16.20 -18.05
CA GLN A 171 1.81 17.62 -18.05
C GLN A 171 2.86 17.93 -16.97
N PRO A 172 3.57 19.06 -17.06
CA PRO A 172 4.48 19.49 -16.01
C PRO A 172 3.79 19.52 -14.64
N ALA A 173 4.50 19.05 -13.61
CA ALA A 173 3.96 18.97 -12.27
C ALA A 173 3.52 20.35 -11.75
N VAL A 174 2.29 20.39 -11.24
CA VAL A 174 1.80 21.51 -10.44
C VAL A 174 1.98 21.15 -8.98
N LEU A 175 2.74 21.98 -8.26
CA LEU A 175 3.12 21.73 -6.87
C LEU A 175 2.22 22.52 -5.92
N PHE A 176 1.77 21.86 -4.86
CA PHE A 176 0.92 22.42 -3.81
C PHE A 176 1.56 22.23 -2.43
N GLY A 177 1.54 23.26 -1.59
CA GLY A 177 2.05 23.24 -0.20
C GLY A 177 2.55 24.62 0.26
N SER A 178 2.91 24.78 1.55
CA SER A 178 3.62 26.00 1.99
C SER A 178 4.62 25.85 3.15
N SER A 179 5.04 24.65 3.59
CA SER A 179 5.97 24.50 4.72
C SER A 179 6.74 23.17 4.74
N THR A 180 7.44 22.87 5.83
CA THR A 180 8.27 21.66 5.99
C THR A 180 7.36 20.46 6.22
N PHE A 181 6.87 19.88 5.13
CA PHE A 181 5.97 18.75 5.12
C PHE A 181 6.76 17.43 5.14
N CYS A 182 6.41 16.52 6.05
CA CYS A 182 6.84 15.11 6.04
C CYS A 182 5.63 14.16 5.96
N PRO A 183 4.87 14.18 4.85
CA PRO A 183 3.72 13.31 4.72
C PRO A 183 4.20 11.86 4.58
N TYR A 184 3.59 10.93 5.31
CA TYR A 184 3.83 9.50 5.10
C TYR A 184 2.87 8.91 4.07
N ALA A 185 1.70 9.54 3.87
CA ALA A 185 0.65 9.09 2.97
C ALA A 185 -0.28 10.25 2.56
N LEU A 186 -1.23 9.96 1.67
CA LEU A 186 -2.33 10.84 1.30
C LEU A 186 -3.61 10.02 1.07
N ALA A 187 -4.76 10.68 1.12
CA ALA A 187 -6.03 10.11 0.68
C ALA A 187 -6.74 11.04 -0.32
N VAL A 188 -7.55 10.43 -1.20
CA VAL A 188 -8.27 11.09 -2.29
C VAL A 188 -9.74 10.74 -2.19
N ALA A 189 -10.61 11.75 -2.14
CA ALA A 189 -12.08 11.59 -2.10
C ALA A 189 -12.74 12.92 -2.47
N ASP A 190 -14.02 12.92 -2.84
CA ASP A 190 -14.80 14.14 -3.03
C ASP A 190 -15.34 14.64 -1.67
N PHE A 191 -14.53 15.42 -0.92
CA PHE A 191 -14.83 15.84 0.46
C PHE A 191 -15.91 16.92 0.53
N ASN A 192 -16.21 17.59 -0.59
CA ASN A 192 -17.19 18.66 -0.65
C ASN A 192 -18.47 18.28 -1.44
N ARG A 193 -18.46 17.11 -2.11
CA ARG A 193 -19.54 16.56 -2.93
C ARG A 193 -19.87 17.37 -4.19
N ASP A 194 -18.89 18.04 -4.77
CA ASP A 194 -19.06 18.80 -6.01
C ASP A 194 -18.80 17.95 -7.27
N GLY A 195 -18.41 16.69 -7.10
CA GLY A 195 -18.10 15.76 -8.19
C GLY A 195 -16.63 15.79 -8.62
N HIS A 196 -15.77 16.55 -7.94
CA HIS A 196 -14.34 16.61 -8.18
C HIS A 196 -13.56 15.97 -7.03
N LEU A 197 -12.45 15.31 -7.36
CA LEU A 197 -11.62 14.66 -6.36
C LEU A 197 -10.79 15.70 -5.60
N ASP A 198 -10.88 15.65 -4.28
CA ASP A 198 -10.08 16.44 -3.36
C ASP A 198 -8.95 15.57 -2.78
N VAL A 199 -7.94 16.20 -2.18
CA VAL A 199 -6.78 15.51 -1.57
C VAL A 199 -6.60 15.94 -0.12
N VAL A 200 -6.42 14.96 0.77
CA VAL A 200 -6.02 15.21 2.16
C VAL A 200 -4.65 14.64 2.44
N VAL A 201 -3.85 15.44 3.15
CA VAL A 201 -2.47 15.10 3.50
C VAL A 201 -2.23 15.36 4.98
N PRO A 202 -2.00 14.32 5.80
CA PRO A 202 -1.53 14.49 7.16
C PRO A 202 -0.06 14.91 7.17
N ASP A 203 0.25 15.85 8.05
CA ASP A 203 1.58 16.39 8.29
C ASP A 203 1.91 16.19 9.77
N SER A 204 2.66 15.12 10.05
CA SER A 204 3.01 14.72 11.42
C SER A 204 3.91 15.74 12.11
N ASP A 205 4.81 16.39 11.36
CA ASP A 205 5.80 17.32 11.93
C ASP A 205 5.15 18.64 12.37
N GLU A 206 4.05 19.06 11.73
CA GLU A 206 3.33 20.29 12.08
C GLU A 206 1.99 20.03 12.78
N SER A 207 1.69 18.77 13.15
CA SER A 207 0.43 18.38 13.77
C SER A 207 -0.80 18.87 12.97
N ARG A 208 -0.78 18.69 11.64
CA ARG A 208 -1.77 19.30 10.74
C ARG A 208 -2.36 18.28 9.76
N LEU A 209 -3.64 18.46 9.42
CA LEU A 209 -4.24 17.90 8.22
C LEU A 209 -4.46 19.02 7.21
N THR A 210 -3.94 18.87 6.00
CA THR A 210 -4.19 19.83 4.92
C THR A 210 -5.16 19.22 3.91
N LEU A 211 -6.25 19.95 3.64
CA LEU A 211 -7.24 19.66 2.60
C LEU A 211 -6.99 20.56 1.40
N PHE A 212 -6.83 19.94 0.23
CA PHE A 212 -6.79 20.58 -1.07
C PHE A 212 -8.10 20.26 -1.79
N LEU A 213 -8.94 21.27 -2.00
CA LEU A 213 -10.19 21.09 -2.75
C LEU A 213 -9.91 21.17 -4.24
N GLY A 214 -10.28 20.12 -4.96
CA GLY A 214 -10.20 19.99 -6.41
C GLY A 214 -11.21 20.87 -7.13
N ASP A 215 -11.00 21.05 -8.43
CA ASP A 215 -11.98 21.63 -9.34
C ASP A 215 -12.09 20.81 -10.63
N ALA A 216 -13.02 21.19 -11.50
CA ALA A 216 -13.25 20.54 -12.79
C ALA A 216 -12.04 20.53 -13.75
N ASN A 217 -10.94 21.19 -13.41
CA ASN A 217 -9.73 21.20 -14.22
C ASN A 217 -8.60 20.36 -13.57
N GLY A 218 -8.91 19.61 -12.50
CA GLY A 218 -7.94 18.81 -11.75
C GLY A 218 -6.91 19.68 -11.03
N THR A 219 -7.29 20.93 -10.72
CA THR A 219 -6.47 21.87 -9.96
C THR A 219 -6.99 21.99 -8.53
N PHE A 220 -6.17 22.52 -7.62
CA PHE A 220 -6.52 22.64 -6.21
C PHE A 220 -6.55 24.12 -5.75
N PRO A 221 -7.57 24.91 -6.17
CA PRO A 221 -7.59 26.36 -5.94
C PRO A 221 -7.79 26.76 -4.48
N ALA A 222 -8.33 25.86 -3.65
CA ALA A 222 -8.55 26.12 -2.24
C ALA A 222 -7.77 25.14 -1.36
N ARG A 223 -7.00 25.70 -0.42
CA ARG A 223 -6.30 24.97 0.62
C ARG A 223 -6.88 25.33 1.98
N ARG A 224 -7.05 24.32 2.83
CA ARG A 224 -7.46 24.49 4.22
C ARG A 224 -6.57 23.67 5.14
N ASP A 225 -6.11 24.30 6.19
CA ASP A 225 -5.21 23.70 7.17
C ASP A 225 -5.95 23.51 8.49
N TYR A 226 -5.90 22.30 9.03
CA TYR A 226 -6.56 21.91 10.27
C TYR A 226 -5.53 21.48 11.29
N ASN A 227 -5.52 22.16 12.43
CA ASN A 227 -4.64 21.81 13.54
C ASN A 227 -5.17 20.56 14.26
N LEU A 228 -4.41 19.48 14.21
CA LEU A 228 -4.70 18.19 14.85
C LEU A 228 -4.20 18.12 16.29
N ARG A 229 -3.48 19.13 16.78
CA ARG A 229 -2.92 19.12 18.11
C ARG A 229 -4.03 19.16 19.15
N GLN A 230 -4.09 18.12 19.98
CA GLN A 230 -4.99 18.05 21.10
C GLN A 230 -4.62 19.12 22.14
N PRO A 231 -5.50 20.08 22.49
CA PRO A 231 -5.13 21.18 23.38
C PRO A 231 -4.71 20.75 24.80
N ALA A 232 -5.18 19.57 25.25
CA ALA A 232 -5.00 19.06 26.60
C ALA A 232 -3.79 18.13 26.77
N VAL A 233 -3.22 17.62 25.67
CA VAL A 233 -2.09 16.67 25.68
C VAL A 233 -0.93 17.35 24.97
N GLY A 234 0.23 17.42 25.63
CA GLY A 234 1.37 18.20 25.14
C GLY A 234 2.07 17.62 23.90
N ASN A 235 1.67 16.42 23.47
CA ASN A 235 2.33 15.65 22.42
C ASN A 235 1.90 16.12 21.02
N GLU A 236 2.81 15.98 20.06
CA GLU A 236 2.53 16.18 18.63
C GLU A 236 1.98 14.86 18.08
N PRO A 237 0.85 14.88 17.33
CA PRO A 237 0.30 13.67 16.74
C PRO A 237 1.25 13.04 15.73
N GLU A 238 1.46 11.73 15.86
CA GLU A 238 2.22 10.94 14.89
C GLU A 238 1.23 10.06 14.14
N THR A 239 0.88 10.49 12.92
CA THR A 239 -0.16 9.85 12.09
C THR A 239 0.43 9.31 10.80
N PHE A 240 -0.01 8.12 10.40
CA PHE A 240 0.45 7.44 9.19
C PHE A 240 -0.57 7.60 8.03
N GLU A 241 -1.36 6.57 7.76
CA GLU A 241 -2.32 6.55 6.64
C GLU A 241 -3.69 7.08 7.07
N PRO A 242 -4.29 8.05 6.33
CA PRO A 242 -5.68 8.45 6.55
C PRO A 242 -6.66 7.36 6.11
N ALA A 243 -7.56 6.97 7.00
CA ALA A 243 -8.75 6.21 6.62
C ALA A 243 -9.88 7.19 6.28
N VAL A 244 -10.61 6.93 5.20
CA VAL A 244 -11.72 7.77 4.72
C VAL A 244 -13.03 6.99 4.76
N GLY A 245 -14.08 7.61 5.30
CA GLY A 245 -15.43 7.03 5.38
C GLY A 245 -16.42 8.04 5.94
N ASP A 246 -17.72 7.77 5.83
CA ASP A 246 -18.78 8.60 6.43
C ASP A 246 -18.99 8.20 7.90
N LEU A 247 -18.25 8.85 8.81
CA LEU A 247 -18.21 8.53 10.24
C LEU A 247 -19.45 8.99 11.00
N ASN A 248 -20.24 9.89 10.40
CA ASN A 248 -21.35 10.54 11.05
C ASN A 248 -22.71 10.33 10.37
N SER A 249 -22.72 9.61 9.24
CA SER A 249 -23.87 9.30 8.40
C SER A 249 -24.54 10.53 7.77
N ASP A 250 -23.77 11.60 7.51
CA ASP A 250 -24.24 12.81 6.80
C ASP A 250 -23.97 12.76 5.29
N GLY A 251 -23.30 11.70 4.83
CA GLY A 251 -22.98 11.44 3.44
C GLY A 251 -21.79 12.22 2.90
N ASN A 252 -21.07 12.99 3.73
CA ASN A 252 -19.79 13.60 3.36
C ASN A 252 -18.64 12.67 3.80
N PRO A 253 -17.58 12.53 3.01
CA PRO A 253 -16.40 11.80 3.47
C PRO A 253 -15.76 12.49 4.69
N ASP A 254 -15.48 11.69 5.73
CA ASP A 254 -14.72 12.09 6.90
C ASP A 254 -13.35 11.40 6.90
N VAL A 255 -12.46 11.83 7.79
CA VAL A 255 -11.10 11.29 7.93
C VAL A 255 -10.88 10.78 9.35
N ALA A 256 -10.35 9.57 9.48
CA ALA A 256 -9.85 8.99 10.72
C ALA A 256 -8.32 8.79 10.63
N LEU A 257 -7.59 9.26 11.64
CA LEU A 257 -6.13 9.17 11.74
C LEU A 257 -5.74 8.47 13.05
N ALA A 258 -4.99 7.36 12.95
CA ALA A 258 -4.34 6.76 14.12
C ALA A 258 -3.24 7.70 14.64
N ASP A 259 -3.35 8.14 15.90
CA ASP A 259 -2.36 8.99 16.57
C ASP A 259 -1.51 8.15 17.54
N TYR A 260 -0.34 7.73 17.05
CA TYR A 260 0.53 6.76 17.69
C TYR A 260 0.96 7.18 19.10
N LEU A 261 1.33 8.44 19.31
CA LEU A 261 1.76 8.94 20.63
C LEU A 261 0.59 9.43 21.51
N GLY A 262 -0.56 9.72 20.90
CA GLY A 262 -1.77 10.13 21.60
C GLY A 262 -2.62 8.98 22.17
N ASN A 263 -2.41 7.74 21.72
CA ASN A 263 -3.24 6.58 22.08
C ASN A 263 -4.72 6.80 21.75
N GLN A 264 -4.99 7.35 20.58
CA GLN A 264 -6.31 7.76 20.14
C GLN A 264 -6.43 7.73 18.62
N VAL A 265 -7.66 7.81 18.13
CA VAL A 265 -7.94 8.19 16.75
C VAL A 265 -8.39 9.64 16.72
N ILE A 266 -7.84 10.41 15.80
CA ILE A 266 -8.27 11.77 15.50
C ILE A 266 -9.30 11.70 14.37
N LEU A 267 -10.52 12.16 14.65
CA LEU A 267 -11.63 12.23 13.71
C LEU A 267 -11.77 13.65 13.18
N VAL A 268 -11.80 13.77 11.86
CA VAL A 268 -11.88 15.06 11.17
C VAL A 268 -13.04 14.99 10.18
N LEU A 269 -14.14 15.64 10.54
CA LEU A 269 -15.44 15.42 9.91
C LEU A 269 -15.66 16.36 8.74
N GLY A 270 -15.93 15.79 7.57
CA GLY A 270 -16.34 16.47 6.36
C GLY A 270 -17.60 17.29 6.56
N ARG A 271 -17.69 18.34 5.75
CA ARG A 271 -18.91 19.13 5.59
C ARG A 271 -19.05 19.42 4.11
N SER A 272 -20.29 19.37 3.64
CA SER A 272 -20.69 19.68 2.25
C SER A 272 -20.24 21.05 1.69
N ASN A 273 -19.64 21.94 2.49
CA ASN A 273 -19.03 23.18 2.00
C ASN A 273 -17.50 23.07 1.79
N GLY A 274 -16.98 21.84 1.76
CA GLY A 274 -15.56 21.53 1.64
C GLY A 274 -14.73 22.00 2.83
N THR A 275 -15.29 21.93 4.04
CA THR A 275 -14.54 22.16 5.28
C THR A 275 -14.57 20.95 6.17
N PHE A 276 -13.55 20.81 7.00
CA PHE A 276 -13.61 19.94 8.15
C PHE A 276 -14.11 20.62 9.44
N GLY A 277 -14.67 19.78 10.29
CA GLY A 277 -15.00 20.05 11.68
C GLY A 277 -13.79 20.37 12.55
N VAL A 278 -14.07 20.67 13.82
CA VAL A 278 -13.01 20.68 14.83
C VAL A 278 -12.62 19.21 15.03
N PRO A 279 -11.31 18.86 15.07
CA PRO A 279 -10.91 17.49 15.32
C PRO A 279 -11.45 16.97 16.65
N GLU A 280 -11.99 15.77 16.61
CA GLU A 280 -12.42 15.01 17.79
C GLU A 280 -11.42 13.90 18.05
N TYR A 281 -11.28 13.50 19.31
CA TYR A 281 -10.25 12.57 19.75
C TYR A 281 -10.93 11.43 20.49
N VAL A 282 -10.82 10.22 19.94
CA VAL A 282 -11.47 9.04 20.51
C VAL A 282 -10.39 8.09 21.04
N PRO A 283 -10.35 7.82 22.36
CA PRO A 283 -9.32 6.99 22.95
C PRO A 283 -9.33 5.56 22.41
N THR A 284 -8.14 5.00 22.18
CA THR A 284 -7.91 3.59 21.87
C THR A 284 -6.98 2.96 22.90
N ALA A 285 -6.57 1.71 22.67
CA ALA A 285 -5.39 1.19 23.33
C ALA A 285 -4.11 1.93 22.93
N SER A 286 -2.99 1.54 23.53
CA SER A 286 -1.72 2.24 23.37
C SER A 286 -1.08 2.02 22.00
N TYR A 287 -0.53 3.09 21.43
CA TYR A 287 0.24 3.09 20.19
C TYR A 287 -0.55 2.59 18.96
N PRO A 288 -1.66 3.24 18.59
CA PRO A 288 -2.38 2.91 17.37
C PRO A 288 -1.50 3.19 16.14
N PHE A 289 -1.37 2.22 15.23
CA PHE A 289 -0.51 2.32 14.05
C PHE A 289 -1.32 2.48 12.75
N SER A 290 -2.38 1.69 12.58
CA SER A 290 -3.27 1.71 11.42
C SER A 290 -4.72 1.84 11.88
N ALA A 291 -5.57 2.47 11.08
CA ALA A 291 -7.01 2.55 11.28
C ALA A 291 -7.76 2.08 10.03
N ALA A 292 -8.93 1.49 10.20
CA ALA A 292 -9.88 1.21 9.14
C ALA A 292 -11.30 1.59 9.59
N VAL A 293 -12.14 1.93 8.61
CA VAL A 293 -13.52 2.39 8.82
C VAL A 293 -14.46 1.44 8.07
N GLY A 294 -15.53 1.00 8.74
CA GLY A 294 -16.56 0.14 8.14
C GLY A 294 -17.68 -0.21 9.13
N ASP A 295 -18.83 -0.64 8.63
CA ASP A 295 -19.97 -1.07 9.45
C ASP A 295 -19.79 -2.54 9.88
N LEU A 296 -19.33 -2.76 11.12
CA LEU A 296 -19.05 -4.09 11.68
C LEU A 296 -20.30 -4.71 12.31
N ASN A 297 -21.25 -3.92 12.77
CA ASN A 297 -22.43 -4.43 13.48
C ASN A 297 -23.72 -4.44 12.61
N GLY A 298 -23.64 -3.94 11.38
CA GLY A 298 -24.74 -3.87 10.43
C GLY A 298 -25.81 -2.84 10.77
N ASP A 299 -25.51 -1.85 11.61
CA ASP A 299 -26.47 -0.83 12.05
C ASP A 299 -26.52 0.40 11.15
N GLY A 300 -25.63 0.47 10.15
CA GLY A 300 -25.52 1.54 9.17
C GLY A 300 -24.69 2.74 9.62
N ASN A 301 -24.16 2.74 10.85
CA ASN A 301 -23.15 3.69 11.29
C ASN A 301 -21.76 3.12 11.00
N ALA A 302 -20.80 4.01 10.73
CA ALA A 302 -19.43 3.57 10.56
C ALA A 302 -18.77 3.29 11.91
N ASP A 303 -18.10 2.15 12.00
CA ASP A 303 -17.24 1.76 13.10
C ASP A 303 -15.77 2.00 12.74
N ILE A 304 -14.90 2.02 13.75
CA ILE A 304 -13.46 2.16 13.57
C ILE A 304 -12.75 0.98 14.22
N VAL A 305 -11.76 0.43 13.53
CA VAL A 305 -10.81 -0.53 14.10
C VAL A 305 -9.41 0.04 14.02
N THR A 306 -8.65 -0.03 15.11
CA THR A 306 -7.22 0.29 15.12
C THR A 306 -6.34 -0.90 15.48
N SER A 307 -5.17 -0.97 14.85
CA SER A 307 -4.09 -1.85 15.30
C SER A 307 -3.28 -1.12 16.36
N ASN A 308 -3.09 -1.74 17.52
CA ASN A 308 -2.39 -1.14 18.66
C ASN A 308 -1.29 -2.09 19.15
N SER A 309 -0.52 -1.62 20.14
CA SER A 309 0.46 -2.46 20.83
C SER A 309 -0.23 -3.56 21.65
N GLY A 310 -0.22 -4.77 21.11
CA GLY A 310 -0.73 -5.97 21.79
C GLY A 310 -2.25 -6.22 21.68
N VAL A 311 -3.01 -5.33 21.05
CA VAL A 311 -4.45 -5.49 20.81
C VAL A 311 -4.88 -4.86 19.48
N ILE A 312 -6.04 -5.26 18.94
CA ILE A 312 -6.85 -4.37 18.11
C ILE A 312 -7.90 -3.71 19.00
N SER A 313 -8.20 -2.43 18.77
CA SER A 313 -9.28 -1.72 19.47
C SER A 313 -10.42 -1.51 18.49
N VAL A 314 -11.63 -1.85 18.91
CA VAL A 314 -12.85 -1.71 18.11
C VAL A 314 -13.74 -0.65 18.75
N LEU A 315 -14.10 0.37 17.97
CA LEU A 315 -14.93 1.48 18.38
C LEU A 315 -16.22 1.43 17.56
N LEU A 316 -17.31 0.95 18.18
CA LEU A 316 -18.60 0.89 17.51
C LEU A 316 -19.25 2.28 17.47
N GLY A 317 -19.65 2.71 16.29
CA GLY A 317 -20.33 3.95 16.03
C GLY A 317 -21.76 3.91 16.55
N GLU A 318 -22.18 4.98 17.21
CA GLU A 318 -23.57 5.23 17.60
C GLU A 318 -24.24 6.28 16.67
N GLY A 319 -23.54 6.62 15.57
CA GLY A 319 -23.87 7.72 14.67
C GLY A 319 -23.52 9.09 15.26
N ASN A 320 -23.53 10.13 14.41
CA ASN A 320 -23.21 11.50 14.79
C ASN A 320 -21.87 11.64 15.56
N ASN A 321 -20.82 10.90 15.14
CA ASN A 321 -19.46 10.94 15.71
C ASN A 321 -19.31 10.42 17.13
N LYS A 322 -20.34 9.73 17.63
CA LYS A 322 -20.25 9.08 18.93
C LYS A 322 -19.82 7.65 18.73
N PHE A 323 -18.89 7.23 19.57
CA PHE A 323 -18.40 5.87 19.62
C PHE A 323 -18.58 5.35 21.04
N GLN A 324 -18.91 4.06 21.13
CA GLN A 324 -18.85 3.35 22.40
C GLN A 324 -17.41 3.33 22.92
N GLU A 325 -17.25 3.01 24.21
CA GLU A 325 -15.92 2.71 24.74
C GLU A 325 -15.29 1.58 23.93
N HIS A 326 -14.02 1.74 23.56
CA HIS A 326 -13.37 0.76 22.72
C HIS A 326 -13.33 -0.61 23.42
N VAL A 327 -13.54 -1.66 22.64
CA VAL A 327 -13.33 -3.03 23.11
C VAL A 327 -12.03 -3.54 22.51
N ASP A 328 -11.14 -4.00 23.38
CA ASP A 328 -9.84 -4.50 23.00
C ASP A 328 -9.85 -6.03 22.81
N TYR A 329 -9.30 -6.46 21.67
CA TYR A 329 -9.09 -7.86 21.36
C TYR A 329 -7.59 -8.16 21.30
N PRO A 330 -7.07 -9.07 22.13
CA PRO A 330 -5.64 -9.37 22.17
C PRO A 330 -5.09 -9.81 20.82
N THR A 331 -3.94 -9.25 20.44
CA THR A 331 -3.12 -9.68 19.30
C THR A 331 -2.02 -10.62 19.76
N LEU A 332 -1.04 -10.94 18.91
CA LEU A 332 0.10 -11.77 19.29
C LEU A 332 1.26 -10.97 19.90
N ASN A 333 1.12 -9.64 20.07
CA ASN A 333 1.99 -8.68 20.80
C ASN A 333 2.43 -7.47 19.94
N SER A 334 2.06 -7.37 18.67
CA SER A 334 2.23 -6.15 17.85
C SER A 334 1.44 -6.28 16.54
N ALA A 335 0.31 -5.60 16.43
CA ALA A 335 -0.38 -5.48 15.15
C ALA A 335 0.27 -4.35 14.33
N GLY A 336 0.58 -4.63 13.07
CA GLY A 336 1.07 -3.69 12.07
C GLY A 336 -0.08 -3.03 11.32
N PHE A 337 -0.21 -3.31 10.03
CA PHE A 337 -1.35 -2.88 9.22
C PHE A 337 -2.57 -3.77 9.47
N LEU A 338 -3.77 -3.21 9.27
CA LEU A 338 -5.03 -3.94 9.27
C LEU A 338 -5.89 -3.56 8.07
N VAL A 339 -6.80 -4.45 7.70
CA VAL A 339 -7.82 -4.24 6.67
C VAL A 339 -9.13 -4.90 7.09
N LEU A 340 -10.25 -4.42 6.54
CA LEU A 340 -11.57 -5.03 6.73
C LEU A 340 -11.95 -5.86 5.50
N GLY A 341 -12.59 -7.00 5.72
CA GLY A 341 -13.13 -7.82 4.63
C GLY A 341 -13.86 -9.06 5.14
N ASP A 342 -14.83 -9.56 4.38
CA ASP A 342 -15.56 -10.79 4.69
C ASP A 342 -14.73 -12.02 4.27
N VAL A 343 -13.97 -12.59 5.22
CA VAL A 343 -13.07 -13.73 4.92
C VAL A 343 -13.74 -15.09 5.07
N ASN A 344 -14.97 -15.13 5.59
CA ASN A 344 -15.72 -16.36 5.82
C ASN A 344 -16.99 -16.46 4.95
N GLY A 345 -17.32 -15.42 4.18
CA GLY A 345 -18.46 -15.38 3.27
C GLY A 345 -19.82 -15.24 3.95
N ASP A 346 -19.88 -14.79 5.21
CA ASP A 346 -21.12 -14.63 5.97
C ASP A 346 -21.78 -13.24 5.83
N GLY A 347 -21.18 -12.36 5.02
CA GLY A 347 -21.66 -11.03 4.71
C GLY A 347 -21.30 -9.97 5.75
N LYS A 348 -20.41 -10.28 6.70
CA LYS A 348 -19.96 -9.34 7.73
C LYS A 348 -18.49 -9.02 7.54
N LEU A 349 -18.12 -7.80 7.90
CA LEU A 349 -16.72 -7.39 7.87
C LEU A 349 -15.97 -8.04 9.03
N ASP A 350 -14.92 -8.79 8.70
CA ASP A 350 -13.93 -9.28 9.64
C ASP A 350 -12.69 -8.38 9.63
N VAL A 351 -11.80 -8.53 10.61
CA VAL A 351 -10.51 -7.81 10.66
C VAL A 351 -9.38 -8.77 10.31
N ILE A 352 -8.55 -8.38 9.35
CA ILE A 352 -7.29 -9.06 9.03
C ILE A 352 -6.15 -8.12 9.44
N ALA A 353 -5.22 -8.61 10.25
CA ALA A 353 -4.10 -7.83 10.76
C ALA A 353 -2.77 -8.56 10.62
N THR A 354 -1.70 -7.83 10.29
CA THR A 354 -0.33 -8.37 10.34
C THR A 354 0.20 -8.35 11.76
N GLU A 355 0.81 -9.43 12.21
CA GLU A 355 1.48 -9.56 13.51
C GLU A 355 2.99 -9.52 13.30
N THR A 356 3.55 -8.34 13.02
CA THR A 356 4.92 -8.17 12.51
C THR A 356 5.97 -8.93 13.32
N SER A 357 5.97 -8.75 14.64
CA SER A 357 6.97 -9.36 15.54
C SER A 357 6.77 -10.86 15.79
N ARG A 358 5.65 -11.41 15.31
CA ARG A 358 5.24 -12.81 15.54
C ARG A 358 5.06 -13.59 14.26
N GLU A 359 5.44 -12.99 13.15
CA GLU A 359 5.51 -13.63 11.85
C GLU A 359 4.18 -14.28 11.47
N ALA A 360 3.06 -13.58 11.71
CA ALA A 360 1.73 -14.11 11.47
C ALA A 360 0.78 -13.08 10.85
N VAL A 361 -0.29 -13.58 10.26
CA VAL A 361 -1.50 -12.81 9.95
C VAL A 361 -2.61 -13.35 10.85
N SER A 362 -3.27 -12.46 11.56
CA SER A 362 -4.38 -12.78 12.44
C SER A 362 -5.69 -12.33 11.81
N VAL A 363 -6.67 -13.22 11.81
CA VAL A 363 -8.07 -12.94 11.46
C VAL A 363 -8.87 -12.87 12.74
N PHE A 364 -9.61 -11.79 12.93
CA PHE A 364 -10.61 -11.67 13.97
C PHE A 364 -11.97 -11.80 13.30
N LEU A 365 -12.68 -12.89 13.59
CA LEU A 365 -14.00 -13.14 13.04
C LEU A 365 -15.07 -12.40 13.82
N ASN A 366 -15.84 -11.60 13.09
CA ASN A 366 -16.93 -10.81 13.60
C ASN A 366 -18.20 -11.66 13.70
N ASP A 367 -18.88 -11.62 14.83
CA ASP A 367 -20.17 -12.30 14.98
C ASP A 367 -21.35 -11.54 14.34
N GLY A 368 -21.11 -10.30 13.89
CA GLY A 368 -22.08 -9.39 13.28
C GLY A 368 -22.68 -8.38 14.24
N SER A 369 -22.21 -8.37 15.50
CA SER A 369 -22.50 -7.32 16.46
C SER A 369 -21.34 -6.36 16.65
N GLY A 370 -20.28 -6.50 15.83
CA GLY A 370 -19.02 -5.79 16.04
C GLY A 370 -18.13 -6.42 17.12
N HIS A 371 -18.47 -7.65 17.55
CA HIS A 371 -17.69 -8.40 18.53
C HIS A 371 -16.92 -9.55 17.89
N PHE A 372 -15.64 -9.66 18.28
CA PHE A 372 -14.71 -10.63 17.72
C PHE A 372 -14.46 -11.79 18.68
N SER A 373 -15.29 -12.83 18.55
CA SER A 373 -15.28 -13.97 19.47
C SER A 373 -14.20 -15.01 19.13
N ARG A 374 -13.65 -14.98 17.91
CA ARG A 374 -12.63 -15.92 17.45
C ARG A 374 -11.49 -15.19 16.73
N ARG A 375 -10.27 -15.34 17.26
CA ARG A 375 -9.03 -15.00 16.56
C ARG A 375 -8.42 -16.27 15.96
N ILE A 376 -7.97 -16.20 14.72
CA ILE A 376 -7.32 -17.28 13.99
C ILE A 376 -5.98 -16.74 13.51
N ASP A 377 -4.90 -17.41 13.92
CA ASP A 377 -3.54 -16.98 13.59
C ASP A 377 -2.96 -17.91 12.52
N THR A 378 -2.51 -17.34 11.40
CA THR A 378 -1.76 -18.05 10.36
C THR A 378 -0.33 -17.55 10.36
N PHE A 379 0.61 -18.38 10.82
CA PHE A 379 2.03 -18.04 10.86
C PHE A 379 2.63 -18.06 9.45
N VAL A 380 3.08 -16.91 8.97
CA VAL A 380 3.76 -16.71 7.68
C VAL A 380 5.27 -16.95 7.75
N LYS A 381 5.84 -17.11 8.95
CA LYS A 381 7.25 -17.48 9.23
C LYS A 381 8.29 -16.46 8.73
N VAL A 382 7.86 -15.22 8.49
CA VAL A 382 8.65 -14.01 8.19
C VAL A 382 7.95 -12.81 8.79
N GLU A 383 8.63 -11.67 9.00
CA GLU A 383 8.02 -10.47 9.61
C GLU A 383 7.12 -9.71 8.60
N PRO A 384 5.77 -9.82 8.66
CA PRO A 384 4.89 -9.07 7.76
C PRO A 384 4.78 -7.62 8.20
N TYR A 385 4.84 -6.71 7.24
CA TYR A 385 4.63 -5.28 7.42
C TYR A 385 3.36 -4.84 6.69
N GLY A 386 3.37 -4.81 5.36
CA GLY A 386 2.18 -4.44 4.58
C GLY A 386 1.16 -5.58 4.47
N LEU A 387 -0.09 -5.23 4.18
CA LEU A 387 -1.20 -6.16 4.03
C LEU A 387 -2.11 -5.73 2.88
N ALA A 388 -2.49 -6.68 2.04
CA ALA A 388 -3.54 -6.52 1.04
C ALA A 388 -4.46 -7.74 1.07
N VAL A 389 -5.73 -7.54 0.72
CA VAL A 389 -6.72 -8.60 0.60
C VAL A 389 -7.48 -8.48 -0.70
N GLY A 390 -7.85 -9.62 -1.27
CA GLY A 390 -8.55 -9.72 -2.55
C GLY A 390 -8.70 -11.18 -2.97
N ASP A 391 -9.62 -11.48 -3.89
CA ASP A 391 -9.70 -12.81 -4.49
C ASP A 391 -8.61 -12.94 -5.56
N PHE A 392 -7.41 -13.34 -5.15
CA PHE A 392 -6.24 -13.40 -6.02
C PHE A 392 -6.23 -14.64 -6.93
N ASN A 393 -7.03 -15.65 -6.58
CA ASN A 393 -7.09 -16.91 -7.31
C ASN A 393 -8.42 -17.14 -8.05
N HIS A 394 -9.34 -16.18 -7.98
CA HIS A 394 -10.66 -16.18 -8.61
C HIS A 394 -11.57 -17.35 -8.16
N ASP A 395 -11.44 -17.81 -6.91
CA ASP A 395 -12.33 -18.84 -6.34
C ASP A 395 -13.53 -18.26 -5.56
N GLY A 396 -13.67 -16.93 -5.57
CA GLY A 396 -14.73 -16.20 -4.89
C GLY A 396 -14.51 -16.04 -3.40
N LYS A 397 -13.30 -16.30 -2.88
CA LYS A 397 -12.94 -16.14 -1.47
C LYS A 397 -11.86 -15.09 -1.33
N LEU A 398 -11.89 -14.37 -0.21
CA LEU A 398 -10.90 -13.36 0.07
C LEU A 398 -9.57 -14.03 0.46
N ASP A 399 -8.52 -13.79 -0.33
CA ASP A 399 -7.13 -14.13 -0.02
C ASP A 399 -6.43 -12.94 0.65
N ALA A 400 -5.26 -13.18 1.26
CA ALA A 400 -4.40 -12.15 1.83
C ALA A 400 -2.99 -12.22 1.28
N ALA A 401 -2.32 -11.07 1.16
CA ALA A 401 -0.92 -10.97 0.79
C ALA A 401 -0.19 -10.03 1.76
N THR A 402 0.98 -10.44 2.23
CA THR A 402 1.81 -9.64 3.12
C THR A 402 3.07 -9.17 2.41
N ALA A 403 3.48 -7.94 2.67
CA ALA A 403 4.82 -7.45 2.32
C ALA A 403 5.72 -7.54 3.54
N ASN A 404 6.83 -8.27 3.44
CA ASN A 404 7.64 -8.69 4.60
C ASN A 404 9.01 -8.02 4.62
N ARG A 405 9.55 -7.82 5.84
CA ARG A 405 10.91 -7.26 6.04
C ARG A 405 12.04 -8.25 5.74
N ASP A 406 11.72 -9.53 5.57
CA ASP A 406 12.69 -10.55 5.16
C ASP A 406 12.91 -10.54 3.64
N VAL A 407 14.14 -10.23 3.25
CA VAL A 407 14.62 -10.19 1.86
C VAL A 407 14.54 -11.54 1.13
N LYS A 408 14.40 -12.66 1.85
CA LYS A 408 14.25 -14.00 1.26
C LYS A 408 12.80 -14.36 0.95
N HIS A 409 11.84 -13.71 1.62
CA HIS A 409 10.41 -13.90 1.39
C HIS A 409 9.70 -12.55 1.41
N PRO A 410 9.99 -11.67 0.44
CA PRO A 410 9.51 -10.28 0.46
C PRO A 410 7.99 -10.18 0.38
N ILE A 411 7.32 -11.18 -0.20
CA ILE A 411 5.86 -11.30 -0.19
C ILE A 411 5.47 -12.72 0.24
N VAL A 412 4.39 -12.85 1.02
CA VAL A 412 3.74 -14.15 1.29
C VAL A 412 2.25 -14.02 0.97
N VAL A 413 1.71 -14.99 0.23
CA VAL A 413 0.28 -15.07 -0.07
C VAL A 413 -0.37 -16.18 0.74
N LEU A 414 -1.53 -15.87 1.26
CA LEU A 414 -2.37 -16.65 2.17
C LEU A 414 -3.72 -16.87 1.50
N LEU A 415 -4.04 -18.13 1.19
CA LEU A 415 -5.27 -18.44 0.47
C LEU A 415 -6.44 -18.57 1.44
N GLY A 416 -7.53 -17.89 1.10
CA GLY A 416 -8.76 -17.87 1.88
C GLY A 416 -9.48 -19.21 1.77
N ASN A 417 -9.71 -19.87 2.90
CA ASN A 417 -10.50 -21.10 2.91
C ASN A 417 -12.01 -20.82 2.86
N GLY A 418 -12.43 -19.57 3.07
CA GLY A 418 -13.84 -19.16 3.13
C GLY A 418 -14.52 -19.57 4.43
N ASP A 419 -13.75 -19.86 5.47
CA ASP A 419 -14.23 -20.16 6.83
C ASP A 419 -13.52 -19.27 7.88
N GLY A 420 -12.91 -18.18 7.42
CA GLY A 420 -12.07 -17.29 8.23
C GLY A 420 -10.64 -17.77 8.43
N THR A 421 -10.28 -18.96 7.96
CA THR A 421 -8.89 -19.42 8.03
C THR A 421 -8.15 -19.11 6.74
N PHE A 422 -6.87 -18.79 6.89
CA PHE A 422 -5.94 -18.73 5.78
C PHE A 422 -5.04 -19.96 5.78
N THR A 423 -4.84 -20.55 4.62
CA THR A 423 -3.79 -21.54 4.44
C THR A 423 -2.53 -20.83 3.97
N LEU A 424 -1.50 -20.84 4.83
CA LEU A 424 -0.15 -20.58 4.37
C LEU A 424 0.20 -21.64 3.35
N GLN A 425 0.56 -21.19 2.17
CA GLN A 425 1.08 -22.07 1.17
C GLN A 425 2.55 -22.35 1.49
N GLU A 426 2.81 -23.53 2.07
CA GLU A 426 4.16 -23.96 2.38
C GLU A 426 4.95 -24.25 1.10
N THR A 427 6.08 -23.57 0.97
CA THR A 427 7.23 -24.01 0.18
C THR A 427 7.71 -25.38 0.68
N GLN A 428 7.71 -26.45 -0.12
CA GLN A 428 8.54 -27.61 0.24
C GLN A 428 10.00 -27.26 0.00
N HIS A 429 10.77 -27.32 1.08
CA HIS A 429 12.22 -27.31 1.01
C HIS A 429 12.74 -28.56 0.29
N MET A 430 13.37 -28.39 -0.87
CA MET A 430 14.35 -29.36 -1.38
C MET A 430 15.76 -28.80 -1.16
N ALA A 431 16.58 -29.60 -0.46
CA ALA A 431 17.97 -29.29 -0.18
C ALA A 431 18.73 -28.98 -1.48
N LEU A 432 19.46 -27.86 -1.49
CA LEU A 432 20.42 -27.55 -2.54
C LEU A 432 21.46 -28.68 -2.61
N VAL A 433 21.38 -29.52 -3.65
CA VAL A 433 22.52 -30.34 -4.05
C VAL A 433 23.50 -29.39 -4.72
N PRO A 434 24.73 -29.21 -4.21
CA PRO A 434 25.71 -28.37 -4.87
C PRO A 434 26.03 -28.98 -6.24
N VAL A 435 25.67 -28.29 -7.31
CA VAL A 435 26.17 -28.63 -8.64
C VAL A 435 27.67 -28.32 -8.64
N LYS A 436 28.50 -29.36 -8.63
CA LYS A 436 29.94 -29.23 -8.91
C LYS A 436 30.10 -28.69 -10.33
N LEU A 437 30.48 -27.42 -10.46
CA LEU A 437 30.97 -26.88 -11.73
C LEU A 437 32.33 -27.52 -12.05
N PRO A 438 32.53 -28.07 -13.27
CA PRO A 438 33.75 -28.79 -13.61
C PRO A 438 34.80 -27.86 -14.21
N TRP A 439 35.33 -26.90 -13.46
CA TRP A 439 36.65 -26.33 -13.75
C TRP A 439 37.15 -25.49 -12.56
N ALA A 440 38.05 -26.10 -11.79
CA ALA A 440 38.95 -25.37 -10.92
C ALA A 440 40.11 -24.82 -11.76
N ILE A 441 40.42 -23.53 -11.60
CA ILE A 441 41.82 -23.07 -11.68
C ILE A 441 42.09 -22.24 -10.43
N SER A 442 43.14 -22.65 -9.75
CA SER A 442 43.54 -22.24 -8.41
C SER A 442 44.76 -21.31 -8.45
N THR A 443 44.68 -20.23 -7.66
CA THR A 443 45.80 -19.51 -6.98
C THR A 443 46.52 -18.37 -7.74
N PRO A 444 47.27 -17.47 -7.07
CA PRO A 444 46.82 -16.10 -6.73
C PRO A 444 47.85 -14.99 -7.10
N MET A 445 47.46 -13.71 -6.99
CA MET A 445 48.26 -12.55 -6.51
C MET A 445 48.06 -11.21 -7.28
N ALA A 446 48.15 -10.16 -6.46
CA ALA A 446 48.69 -8.81 -6.68
C ALA A 446 47.80 -7.69 -7.25
N ILE A 447 47.60 -6.72 -6.36
CA ILE A 447 47.18 -5.32 -6.49
C ILE A 447 48.09 -4.53 -7.46
N SER A 448 47.54 -3.64 -8.29
CA SER A 448 47.84 -2.19 -8.22
C SER A 448 46.88 -1.34 -9.03
N ILE A 449 46.63 -0.18 -8.43
CA ILE A 449 45.77 0.94 -8.79
C ILE A 449 46.41 1.75 -9.93
N TYR A 450 45.59 2.25 -10.86
CA TYR A 450 45.49 3.68 -11.19
C TYR A 450 44.03 4.02 -11.48
#